data_AF-A0A958G349-F1
#
_entry.id   AF-A0A958G349-F1
#
_cell.length_a   1.000
_cell.length_b   1.000
_cell.length_c   1.000
_cell.angle_alpha   90.00
_cell.angle_beta   90.00
_cell.angle_gamma   90.00
#
_symmetry.space_group_name_H-M   'P 1'
#
loop_
_entity.id
_entity.type
_entity.pdbx_description
1 polymer ?
#
loop_
_entity_poly.entity_id
_entity_poly.type
_entity_poly.pdbx_seq_one_letter_code
_entity_poly.pdbx_strand_id
1 'polypeptide(L)'
;AGTYGHVLLRINSRKSKEITDMIDHGDLSQKPGWVRISLHPTMTETEVDFIADALAEVVRDHEKMAADYQFDKHSGDFRSPKYSEAMIDLKAGFRTQEV
;
A
#
# COMPACT_ATOMS: atom_id res chain seq x y z
N ALA A 1 12.74 7.96 -3.30
CA ALA A 1 11.67 8.73 -2.62
C ALA A 1 11.96 10.21 -2.77
N GLY A 2 10.96 11.10 -2.74
CA GLY A 2 11.22 12.54 -2.65
C GLY A 2 11.78 12.95 -1.29
N THR A 3 12.23 14.20 -1.14
CA THR A 3 12.87 14.75 0.08
C THR A 3 12.09 14.45 1.36
N TYR A 4 10.75 14.44 1.29
CA TYR A 4 9.89 14.13 2.42
C TYR A 4 10.12 12.72 3.00
N GLY A 5 10.27 11.70 2.14
CA GLY A 5 10.54 10.33 2.58
C GLY A 5 11.89 10.17 3.26
N HIS A 6 12.90 10.93 2.81
CA HIS A 6 14.22 10.93 3.45
C HIS A 6 14.19 11.46 4.87
N VAL A 7 13.42 12.53 5.11
CA VAL A 7 13.30 13.14 6.44
C VAL A 7 12.52 12.22 7.38
N LEU A 8 11.34 11.76 6.97
CA LEU A 8 10.47 10.95 7.83
C LEU A 8 11.10 9.61 8.23
N LEU A 9 11.70 8.92 7.25
CA LEU A 9 12.28 7.59 7.46
C LEU A 9 13.76 7.64 7.84
N ARG A 10 14.32 8.85 8.03
CA ARG A 10 15.74 9.08 8.33
C ARG A 10 16.68 8.38 7.34
N ILE A 11 16.31 8.37 6.05
CA ILE A 11 17.09 7.74 4.98
C ILE A 11 18.19 8.71 4.55
N ASN A 12 19.42 8.40 4.91
CA ASN A 12 20.60 9.13 4.44
C ASN A 12 20.97 8.73 3.00
N SER A 13 21.90 9.47 2.38
CA SER A 13 22.31 9.23 0.98
C SER A 13 22.87 7.83 0.75
N ARG A 14 23.56 7.25 1.74
CA ARG A 14 24.09 5.88 1.63
C ARG A 14 22.96 4.86 1.55
N LYS A 15 22.02 4.91 2.51
CA LYS A 15 20.86 4.02 2.54
C LYS A 15 19.95 4.21 1.34
N SER A 16 19.80 5.45 0.86
CA SER A 16 19.07 5.73 -0.38
C SER A 16 19.72 5.04 -1.57
N LYS A 17 21.05 5.15 -1.70
CA LYS A 17 21.78 4.48 -2.78
C LYS A 17 21.63 2.96 -2.69
N GLU A 18 21.80 2.37 -1.51
CA GLU A 18 21.58 0.93 -1.30
C GLU A 18 20.20 0.48 -1.77
N ILE A 19 19.14 1.22 -1.44
CA ILE A 19 17.77 0.93 -1.87
C ILE A 19 17.64 1.04 -3.39
N THR A 20 18.18 2.11 -3.99
CA THR A 20 18.15 2.31 -5.45
C THR A 20 18.91 1.21 -6.18
N ASP A 21 20.11 0.85 -5.72
CA ASP A 21 20.91 -0.21 -6.31
C ASP A 21 20.13 -1.54 -6.27
N MET A 22 19.44 -1.88 -5.18
CA MET A 22 18.60 -3.09 -5.12
C MET A 22 17.45 -3.05 -6.12
N ILE A 23 16.76 -1.91 -6.24
CA ILE A 23 15.67 -1.73 -7.21
C ILE A 23 16.19 -1.90 -8.64
N ASP A 24 17.37 -1.36 -8.95
CA ASP A 24 17.99 -1.46 -10.27
C ASP A 24 18.35 -2.92 -10.64
N HIS A 25 18.60 -3.77 -9.63
CA HIS A 25 18.78 -5.21 -9.78
C HIS A 25 17.46 -6.01 -9.72
N GLY A 26 16.31 -5.34 -9.70
CA GLY A 26 14.99 -5.97 -9.67
C GLY A 26 14.57 -6.50 -8.31
N ASP A 27 15.13 -5.98 -7.21
CA ASP A 27 14.75 -6.32 -5.84
C ASP A 27 14.14 -5.10 -5.12
N LEU A 28 12.82 -5.09 -5.02
CA LEU A 28 12.04 -4.03 -4.39
C LEU A 28 11.81 -4.28 -2.89
N SER A 29 12.41 -5.30 -2.28
CA SER A 29 12.16 -5.67 -0.87
C SER A 29 12.51 -4.59 0.15
N GLN A 30 13.42 -3.68 -0.20
CA GLN A 30 13.82 -2.56 0.65
C GLN A 30 13.14 -1.24 0.28
N LYS A 31 12.26 -1.25 -0.73
CA LYS A 31 11.54 -0.05 -1.15
C LYS A 31 10.49 0.29 -0.08
N PRO A 32 10.59 1.47 0.57
CA PRO A 32 9.60 1.85 1.58
C PRO A 32 8.23 2.11 0.95
N GLY A 33 7.18 1.60 1.60
CA GLY A 33 5.78 1.81 1.25
C GLY A 33 5.12 2.92 2.07
N TRP A 34 3.96 3.38 1.60
CA TRP A 34 3.14 4.40 2.28
C TRP A 34 1.66 4.05 2.13
N VAL A 35 0.89 4.25 3.19
CA VAL A 35 -0.57 4.24 3.15
C VAL A 35 -1.03 5.67 3.36
N ARG A 36 -1.97 6.14 2.53
CA ARG A 36 -2.56 7.48 2.64
C ARG A 36 -3.94 7.36 3.28
N ILE A 37 -4.10 8.01 4.43
CA ILE A 37 -5.40 8.21 5.07
C ILE A 37 -5.85 9.63 4.73
N SER A 38 -7.06 9.76 4.19
CA SER A 38 -7.68 11.05 3.87
C SER A 38 -8.92 11.23 4.72
N LEU A 39 -8.95 12.26 5.55
CA LEU A 39 -10.12 12.65 6.34
C LEU A 39 -10.76 13.87 5.68
N HIS A 40 -12.06 13.83 5.42
CA HIS A 40 -12.80 14.94 4.80
C HIS A 40 -13.57 15.74 5.86
N PRO A 41 -13.69 17.07 5.75
CA PRO A 41 -14.40 17.90 6.75
C PRO A 41 -15.89 17.58 6.95
N THR A 42 -16.50 16.83 6.03
CA THR A 42 -17.90 16.40 6.14
C THR A 42 -18.06 15.02 6.80
N MET A 43 -16.97 14.38 7.21
CA MET A 43 -17.03 13.15 7.98
C MET A 43 -17.56 13.45 9.38
N THR A 44 -18.42 12.57 9.86
CA THR A 44 -18.89 12.56 11.24
C THR A 44 -17.81 12.04 12.18
N GLU A 45 -17.90 12.39 13.47
CA GLU A 45 -16.98 11.87 14.50
C GLU A 45 -16.98 10.34 14.51
N THR A 46 -18.15 9.71 14.44
CA THR A 46 -18.29 8.25 14.38
C THR A 46 -17.52 7.61 13.22
N GLU A 47 -17.50 8.24 12.04
CA GLU A 47 -16.74 7.73 10.89
C GLU A 47 -15.22 7.87 11.10
N VAL A 48 -14.79 8.96 11.72
CA VAL A 48 -13.37 9.17 12.05
C VAL A 48 -12.91 8.19 13.13
N ASP A 49 -13.71 7.99 14.17
CA ASP A 49 -13.44 7.03 15.23
C ASP A 49 -13.36 5.60 14.67
N PHE A 50 -14.26 5.24 13.76
CA PHE A 50 -14.21 3.95 13.07
C PHE A 50 -12.89 3.76 12.29
N ILE A 51 -12.43 4.78 11.57
CA ILE A 51 -11.13 4.72 10.86
C ILE A 51 -9.98 4.57 11.85
N ALA A 52 -10.01 5.30 12.97
CA ALA A 52 -8.98 5.23 14.01
C ALA A 52 -8.91 3.85 14.66
N ASP A 53 -10.07 3.26 15.00
CA ASP A 53 -10.18 1.93 15.57
C ASP A 53 -9.70 0.85 14.59
N ALA A 54 -10.11 0.95 13.32
CA ALA A 54 -9.64 0.05 12.27
C ALA A 54 -8.13 0.13 12.07
N LEU A 55 -7.55 1.33 12.11
CA LEU A 55 -6.10 1.51 12.04
C LEU A 55 -5.40 0.89 13.27
N ALA A 56 -5.95 1.08 14.47
CA ALA A 56 -5.42 0.50 15.69
C ALA A 56 -5.46 -1.03 15.65
N GLU A 57 -6.51 -1.62 15.08
CA GLU A 57 -6.60 -3.05 14.82
C GLU A 57 -5.53 -3.53 13.84
N VAL A 58 -5.36 -2.85 12.70
CA VAL A 58 -4.31 -3.20 11.74
C VAL A 58 -2.93 -3.14 12.39
N VAL A 59 -2.62 -2.10 13.16
CA VAL A 59 -1.33 -1.97 13.86
C VAL A 59 -1.14 -3.05 14.91
N ARG A 60 -2.19 -3.47 15.61
CA ARG A 60 -2.11 -4.53 16.61
C ARG A 60 -1.92 -5.91 16.00
N ASP A 61 -2.63 -6.18 14.90
CA ASP A 61 -2.79 -7.53 14.34
C ASP A 61 -2.03 -7.71 12.99
N HIS A 62 -1.14 -6.77 12.61
CA HIS A 62 -0.50 -6.76 11.28
C HIS A 62 0.27 -8.03 10.95
N GLU A 63 0.92 -8.69 11.93
CA GLU A 63 1.71 -9.90 11.67
C GLU A 63 0.80 -11.05 11.23
N LYS A 64 -0.35 -11.19 11.90
CA LYS A 64 -1.37 -12.18 11.56
C LYS A 64 -1.98 -11.89 10.20
N MET A 65 -2.32 -10.62 9.94
CA MET A 65 -2.89 -10.22 8.64
C MET A 65 -1.87 -10.39 7.50
N ALA A 66 -0.59 -10.13 7.74
CA ALA A 66 0.48 -10.26 6.75
C ALA A 66 0.67 -11.71 6.26
N ALA A 67 0.37 -12.70 7.10
CA ALA A 67 0.46 -14.12 6.74
C ALA A 67 -0.49 -14.52 5.60
N ASP A 68 -1.51 -13.70 5.32
CA ASP A 68 -2.47 -13.94 4.23
C ASP A 68 -1.97 -13.44 2.86
N TYR A 69 -0.77 -12.85 2.82
CA TYR A 69 -0.17 -12.28 1.63
C TYR A 69 1.24 -12.83 1.38
N GLN A 70 1.61 -12.93 0.10
CA GLN A 70 2.95 -13.24 -0.36
C GLN A 70 3.49 -12.02 -1.10
N PHE A 71 4.67 -11.55 -0.69
CA PHE A 71 5.35 -10.43 -1.33
C PHE A 71 6.18 -10.90 -2.52
N ASP A 72 5.93 -10.33 -3.70
CA ASP A 72 6.75 -10.50 -4.89
C ASP A 72 7.78 -9.36 -4.94
N LYS A 73 9.04 -9.66 -4.61
CA LYS A 73 10.11 -8.66 -4.60
C LYS A 73 10.44 -8.09 -5.99
N HIS A 74 10.05 -8.76 -7.07
CA HIS A 74 10.36 -8.31 -8.42
C HIS A 74 9.34 -7.29 -8.93
N SER A 75 8.05 -7.49 -8.62
CA SER A 75 7.02 -6.49 -8.93
C SER A 75 6.84 -5.45 -7.82
N GLY A 76 7.18 -5.80 -6.58
CA GLY A 76 6.89 -5.01 -5.39
C GLY A 76 5.44 -5.14 -4.90
N ASP A 77 4.69 -6.11 -5.42
CA ASP A 77 3.27 -6.31 -5.09
C ASP A 77 3.08 -7.41 -4.04
N PHE A 78 1.89 -7.42 -3.46
CA PHE A 78 1.42 -8.46 -2.56
C PHE A 78 0.31 -9.26 -3.24
N ARG A 79 0.43 -10.59 -3.23
CA ARG A 79 -0.61 -11.49 -3.75
C ARG A 79 -1.18 -12.31 -2.60
N SER A 80 -2.50 -12.38 -2.51
CA SER A 80 -3.12 -13.29 -1.56
C SER A 80 -3.55 -14.57 -2.27
N PRO A 81 -3.10 -15.76 -1.83
CA PRO A 81 -3.58 -17.03 -2.37
C PRO A 81 -5.04 -17.31 -1.97
N LYS A 82 -5.58 -16.61 -0.97
CA LYS A 82 -6.97 -16.77 -0.49
C LYS A 82 -7.98 -16.06 -1.39
N TYR A 83 -7.56 -15.03 -2.12
CA TYR A 83 -8.42 -14.23 -2.97
C TYR A 83 -7.97 -14.40 -4.42
N SER A 84 -8.70 -15.19 -5.20
CA SER A 84 -8.51 -15.16 -6.65
C SER A 84 -9.01 -13.81 -7.16
N GLU A 85 -8.20 -13.10 -7.94
CA GLU A 85 -8.70 -11.97 -8.73
C GLU A 85 -9.79 -12.49 -9.67
N ALA A 86 -11.04 -12.39 -9.26
CA ALA A 86 -12.11 -12.36 -10.23
C ALA A 86 -11.84 -11.11 -11.06
N MET A 87 -11.38 -11.30 -12.30
CA MET A 87 -11.18 -10.20 -13.23
C MET A 87 -12.50 -9.43 -13.32
N ILE A 88 -12.53 -8.24 -12.74
CA ILE A 88 -13.63 -7.32 -12.95
C ILE A 88 -13.47 -6.82 -14.39
N ASP A 89 -14.36 -7.28 -15.27
CA ASP A 89 -14.44 -6.75 -16.62
C ASP A 89 -14.98 -5.31 -16.55
N LEU A 90 -14.05 -4.36 -16.45
CA LEU A 90 -14.35 -2.93 -16.43
C LEU A 90 -15.09 -2.49 -17.71
N LYS A 91 -14.88 -3.14 -18.86
CA LYS A 91 -15.60 -2.81 -20.09
C LYS A 91 -17.05 -3.28 -20.04
N ALA A 92 -17.32 -4.44 -19.43
CA ALA A 92 -18.68 -4.90 -19.20
C ALA A 92 -19.44 -4.02 -18.19
N GLY A 93 -18.73 -3.51 -17.16
CA GLY A 93 -19.30 -2.65 -16.11
C GLY A 93 -19.59 -1.22 -16.55
N PHE A 94 -18.79 -0.66 -17.46
CA PHE A 94 -18.96 0.69 -17.99
C PHE A 94 -19.42 0.67 -19.46
N ARG A 95 -20.57 0.04 -19.73
CA ARG A 95 -21.28 0.25 -21.00
C ARG A 95 -21.85 1.67 -21.02
N THR A 96 -21.09 2.63 -21.52
CA THR A 96 -21.65 3.89 -22.00
C THR A 96 -22.60 3.56 -23.14
N GLN A 97 -23.88 3.89 -22.99
CA GLN A 97 -24.80 3.91 -24.12
C GLN A 97 -24.29 4.99 -25.07
N GLU A 98 -23.80 4.57 -26.24
CA GLU A 98 -23.60 5.48 -27.36
C GLU A 98 -24.97 6.04 -27.75
N VAL A 99 -25.07 7.37 -27.73
CA VAL A 99 -26.21 8.14 -28.26
C VAL A 99 -25.94 8.46 -29.72
#